data_AF-A0A966QRC5-F1
#
_entry.id   AF-A0A966QRC5-F1
#
_cell.length_a   1.000
_cell.length_b   1.000
_cell.length_c   1.000
_cell.angle_alpha   90.00
_cell.angle_beta   90.00
_cell.angle_gamma   90.00
#
_symmetry.space_group_name_H-M   'P 1'
#
loop_
_entity.id
_entity.type
_entity.pdbx_description
1 polymer ?
#
loop_
_entity_poly.entity_id
_entity_poly.type
_entity_poly.pdbx_seq_one_letter_code
_entity_poly.pdbx_strand_id
1 'polypeptide(L)'
;AAPQIGVQRQVFVYDIDEERKVILNPQIVESSGEWVYDEGCLSIPGLYVEMLRPKKVLVRGINLDGNQVEIEADELLARLFQHEIDHLNGVLMFDRMTADQRREAVRIYRARENEPKDAEPAHLKLV
;
A
#
# COMPACT_ATOMS: atom_id res chain seq x y z
N ALA A 1 1.47 1.38 8.00
CA ALA A 1 0.80 2.64 8.42
C ALA A 1 0.19 2.50 9.80
N ALA A 2 0.15 3.57 10.61
CA ALA A 2 -0.35 3.53 11.99
C ALA A 2 -1.76 2.92 12.18
N PRO A 3 -2.73 3.10 11.26
CA PRO A 3 -4.04 2.46 11.37
C PRO A 3 -3.97 0.92 11.41
N GLN A 4 -2.96 0.29 10.80
CA GLN A 4 -2.82 -1.17 10.80
C GLN A 4 -2.49 -1.75 12.19
N ILE A 5 -2.05 -0.91 13.12
CA ILE A 5 -1.84 -1.27 14.54
C ILE A 5 -2.88 -0.61 15.46
N GLY A 6 -4.00 -0.14 14.91
CA GLY A 6 -5.09 0.48 15.68
C GLY A 6 -4.84 1.92 16.12
N VAL A 7 -3.83 2.59 15.57
CA VAL A 7 -3.47 3.98 15.93
C VAL A 7 -3.94 4.94 14.86
N GLN A 8 -4.90 5.82 15.20
CA GLN A 8 -5.44 6.85 14.30
C GLN A 8 -4.53 8.07 14.21
N ARG A 9 -3.36 7.90 13.60
CA ARG A 9 -2.38 8.98 13.34
C ARG A 9 -1.97 8.96 11.87
N GLN A 10 -1.71 10.14 11.32
CA GLN A 10 -1.21 10.33 9.95
C GLN A 10 0.30 10.05 9.91
N VAL A 11 0.69 8.78 10.03
CA VAL A 11 2.10 8.37 10.01
C VAL A 11 2.26 6.95 9.48
N PHE A 12 3.26 6.75 8.63
CA PHE A 12 3.77 5.42 8.31
C PHE A 12 5.30 5.39 8.40
N VAL A 13 5.82 4.18 8.56
CA VAL A 13 7.26 3.87 8.54
C VAL A 13 7.53 2.96 7.35
N TYR A 14 8.73 3.06 6.80
CA TYR A 14 9.16 2.24 5.68
C TYR A 14 10.67 2.03 5.74
N ASP A 15 11.13 0.91 5.19
CA ASP A 15 12.54 0.56 5.13
C ASP A 15 13.02 0.68 3.68
N ILE A 16 14.12 1.38 3.47
CA ILE A 16 14.81 1.47 2.18
C ILE A 16 16.32 1.46 2.43
N ASP A 17 17.06 0.64 1.69
CA ASP A 17 18.51 0.52 1.83
C ASP A 17 18.97 0.26 3.29
N GLU A 18 18.23 -0.60 4.01
CA GLU A 18 18.43 -0.92 5.44
C GLU A 18 18.20 0.25 6.42
N GLU A 19 17.71 1.40 5.93
CA GLU A 19 17.35 2.55 6.75
C GLU A 19 15.84 2.62 7.01
N ARG A 20 15.48 2.69 8.30
CA ARG A 20 14.12 3.00 8.76
C ARG A 20 13.84 4.48 8.59
N LYS A 21 12.83 4.78 7.78
CA LYS A 21 12.34 6.14 7.55
C LYS A 21 10.89 6.26 8.00
N VAL A 22 10.47 7.49 8.25
CA VAL A 22 9.14 7.83 8.74
C VAL A 22 8.67 9.11 8.08
N ILE A 23 7.39 9.15 7.74
CA ILE A 23 6.75 10.35 7.19
C ILE A 23 5.49 10.61 8.00
N LEU A 24 5.44 11.79 8.60
CA LEU A 24 4.27 12.34 9.28
C LEU A 24 3.47 13.19 8.30
N ASN A 25 2.15 13.14 8.39
CA ASN A 25 1.21 13.86 7.52
C ASN A 25 1.55 13.78 6.02
N PRO A 26 1.81 12.57 5.47
CA PRO A 26 2.19 12.41 4.07
C PRO A 26 1.03 12.75 3.13
N GLN A 27 1.35 13.39 2.01
CA GLN A 27 0.42 13.68 0.92
C GLN A 27 1.13 13.46 -0.41
N ILE A 28 0.47 12.78 -1.35
CA ILE A 28 0.90 12.75 -2.75
C ILE A 28 0.51 14.10 -3.37
N VAL A 29 1.50 14.87 -3.80
CA VAL A 29 1.29 16.19 -4.42
C VAL A 29 1.40 16.14 -5.94
N GLU A 30 2.11 15.15 -6.48
CA GLU A 30 2.17 14.87 -7.92
C GLU A 30 2.21 13.36 -8.16
N SER A 31 1.65 12.92 -9.30
CA SER A 31 1.70 11.52 -9.72
C SER A 31 1.72 11.43 -11.23
N SER A 32 2.48 10.50 -11.80
CA SER A 32 2.55 10.32 -13.25
C SER A 32 2.90 8.90 -13.67
N GLY A 33 2.60 8.59 -14.94
CA GLY A 33 2.81 7.28 -15.54
C GLY A 33 1.89 6.20 -14.97
N GLU A 34 2.02 5.00 -15.52
CA GLU A 34 1.22 3.83 -15.17
C GLU A 34 2.14 2.64 -14.98
N TRP A 35 1.92 1.87 -13.93
CA TRP A 35 2.71 0.67 -13.65
C TRP A 35 1.86 -0.40 -12.98
N VAL A 36 1.81 -1.56 -13.64
CA VAL A 36 1.12 -2.76 -13.18
C VAL A 36 2.12 -3.66 -12.47
N TYR A 37 1.83 -4.00 -11.22
CA TYR A 37 2.69 -4.85 -10.39
C TYR A 37 1.87 -5.48 -9.25
N ASP A 38 2.37 -6.59 -8.70
CA ASP A 38 1.74 -7.28 -7.58
C ASP A 38 1.82 -6.45 -6.28
N GLU A 39 0.69 -6.37 -5.58
CA GLU A 39 0.57 -5.67 -4.31
C GLU A 39 0.01 -6.61 -3.25
N GLY A 40 0.72 -6.71 -2.12
CA GLY A 40 0.27 -7.42 -0.92
C GLY A 40 -0.01 -6.44 0.22
N CYS A 41 -0.62 -6.92 1.30
CA CYS A 41 -0.84 -6.14 2.51
C CYS A 41 -0.76 -7.02 3.75
N LEU A 42 -0.03 -6.57 4.78
CA LEU A 42 0.04 -7.31 6.05
C LEU A 42 -1.33 -7.41 6.76
N SER A 43 -2.26 -6.50 6.48
CA SER A 43 -3.63 -6.56 6.98
C SER A 43 -4.53 -7.54 6.20
N ILE A 44 -4.05 -8.07 5.06
CA ILE A 44 -4.75 -9.01 4.18
C ILE A 44 -3.76 -10.14 3.83
N PRO A 45 -3.40 -10.99 4.80
CA PRO A 45 -2.33 -11.96 4.64
C PRO A 45 -2.65 -13.01 3.57
N GLY A 46 -1.62 -13.45 2.83
CA GLY A 46 -1.74 -14.53 1.86
C GLY A 46 -2.44 -14.16 0.54
N LEU A 47 -2.64 -12.86 0.27
CA LEU A 47 -3.23 -12.36 -0.96
C LEU A 47 -2.32 -11.31 -1.61
N TYR A 48 -1.97 -11.54 -2.86
CA TYR A 48 -1.32 -10.57 -3.74
C TYR A 48 -2.21 -10.32 -4.93
N VAL A 49 -2.35 -9.06 -5.31
CA VAL A 49 -3.18 -8.66 -6.45
C VAL A 49 -2.38 -7.77 -7.37
N GLU A 50 -2.37 -8.10 -8.65
CA GLU A 50 -1.81 -7.27 -9.69
C GLU A 50 -2.68 -6.00 -9.78
N MET A 51 -2.10 -4.84 -9.50
CA MET A 51 -2.83 -3.57 -9.47
C MET A 51 -2.13 -2.50 -10.31
N LEU A 52 -2.91 -1.68 -11.00
CA LEU A 52 -2.43 -0.49 -11.69
C LEU A 52 -2.26 0.66 -10.69
N ARG A 53 -1.06 1.24 -10.62
CA ARG A 53 -0.74 2.43 -9.83
C ARG A 53 -0.01 3.46 -10.70
N PRO A 54 -0.08 4.76 -10.38
CA PRO A 54 0.92 5.72 -10.82
C PRO A 54 2.34 5.20 -10.65
N LYS A 55 3.12 5.23 -11.75
CA LYS A 55 4.51 4.75 -11.75
C LYS A 55 5.41 5.62 -10.88
N LYS A 56 5.16 6.93 -10.85
CA LYS A 56 5.93 7.92 -10.11
C LYS A 56 5.02 8.76 -9.24
N VAL A 57 5.49 9.13 -8.05
CA VAL A 57 4.81 10.06 -7.15
C VAL A 57 5.82 11.01 -6.49
N LEU A 58 5.37 12.23 -6.22
CA LEU A 58 6.03 13.15 -5.30
C LEU A 58 5.23 13.16 -4.00
N VAL A 59 5.85 12.74 -2.90
CA VAL A 59 5.23 12.76 -1.56
C VAL A 59 5.81 13.91 -0.75
N ARG A 60 4.93 14.75 -0.21
CA ARG A 60 5.26 15.78 0.77
C ARG A 60 4.82 15.33 2.16
N GLY A 61 5.64 15.58 3.18
CA GLY A 61 5.28 15.31 4.57
C GLY A 61 6.23 16.00 5.54
N ILE A 62 6.26 15.52 6.77
CA ILE A 62 7.12 16.03 7.85
C ILE A 62 7.98 14.88 8.41
N ASN A 63 9.25 15.15 8.70
CA ASN A 63 10.16 14.18 9.34
C ASN A 63 10.07 14.26 10.89
N LEU A 64 10.87 13.45 11.61
CA LEU A 64 10.86 13.45 13.09
C LEU A 64 11.34 14.75 13.73
N ASP A 65 12.17 15.51 13.02
CA ASP A 65 12.67 16.80 13.47
C ASP A 65 11.64 17.94 13.28
N GLY A 66 10.48 17.64 12.68
CA GLY A 66 9.45 18.63 12.38
C GLY A 66 9.68 19.40 11.08
N ASN A 67 10.68 19.03 10.29
CA ASN A 67 10.99 19.68 9.00
C ASN A 67 10.13 19.10 7.88
N GLN A 68 9.73 19.96 6.93
CA GLN A 68 9.09 19.50 5.70
C GLN A 68 10.07 18.71 4.84
N VAL A 69 9.59 17.61 4.29
CA VAL A 69 10.32 16.77 3.33
C VAL A 69 9.48 16.56 2.08
N GLU A 70 10.17 16.46 0.94
CA GLU A 70 9.61 16.05 -0.34
C GLU A 70 10.44 14.89 -0.89
N ILE A 71 9.76 13.82 -1.31
CA ILE A 71 10.39 12.58 -1.74
C ILE A 71 9.81 12.18 -3.08
N GLU A 72 10.65 12.21 -4.11
CA GLU A 72 10.36 11.58 -5.39
C GLU A 72 10.53 10.07 -5.24
N ALA A 73 9.52 9.32 -5.66
CA ALA A 73 9.55 7.88 -5.67
C ALA A 73 9.06 7.36 -7.01
N ASP A 74 9.65 6.25 -7.46
CA ASP A 74 9.20 5.49 -8.60
C ASP A 74 9.02 4.01 -8.26
N GLU A 75 8.28 3.32 -9.14
CA GLU A 75 8.09 1.88 -9.12
C GLU A 75 7.69 1.36 -7.74
N LEU A 76 8.51 0.51 -7.12
CA LEU A 76 8.19 -0.14 -5.84
C LEU A 76 8.01 0.87 -4.71
N LEU A 77 8.88 1.89 -4.63
CA LEU A 77 8.78 2.90 -3.59
C LEU A 77 7.54 3.77 -3.79
N ALA A 78 7.24 4.13 -5.05
CA ALA A 78 6.01 4.87 -5.35
C ALA A 78 4.76 4.08 -4.97
N ARG A 79 4.73 2.78 -5.26
CA ARG A 79 3.63 1.89 -4.86
C ARG A 79 3.50 1.79 -3.35
N LEU A 80 4.60 1.60 -2.63
CA LEU A 80 4.62 1.54 -1.18
C LEU A 80 4.01 2.81 -0.59
N PHE A 81 4.46 3.99 -1.02
CA PHE A 81 3.89 5.24 -0.50
C PHE A 81 2.41 5.39 -0.80
N GLN A 82 1.97 5.06 -2.01
CA GLN A 82 0.54 5.07 -2.35
C GLN A 82 -0.27 4.12 -1.47
N HIS A 83 0.24 2.92 -1.22
CA HIS A 83 -0.40 1.93 -0.35
C HIS A 83 -0.50 2.40 1.10
N GLU A 84 0.59 2.90 1.66
CA GLU A 84 0.63 3.36 3.05
C GLU A 84 -0.23 4.62 3.25
N ILE A 85 -0.26 5.53 2.29
CA ILE A 85 -1.14 6.71 2.30
C ILE A 85 -2.60 6.31 2.15
N ASP A 86 -2.93 5.28 1.35
CA ASP A 86 -4.28 4.72 1.30
C ASP A 86 -4.74 4.24 2.68
N HIS A 87 -3.89 3.51 3.40
CA HIS A 87 -4.20 3.10 4.77
C HIS A 87 -4.44 4.28 5.72
N LEU A 88 -3.67 5.36 5.60
CA LEU A 88 -3.88 6.58 6.39
C LEU A 88 -5.22 7.27 6.09
N ASN A 89 -5.80 7.02 4.91
CA ASN A 89 -7.10 7.53 4.48
C ASN A 89 -8.23 6.50 4.64
N GLY A 90 -7.96 5.34 5.26
CA GLY A 90 -8.96 4.28 5.43
C GLY A 90 -9.33 3.57 4.12
N VAL A 91 -8.48 3.67 3.10
CA VAL A 91 -8.63 3.00 1.81
C VAL A 91 -7.83 1.70 1.82
N LEU A 92 -8.43 0.59 1.42
CA LEU A 92 -7.76 -0.70 1.23
C LEU A 92 -7.50 -0.96 -0.25
N MET A 93 -6.61 -1.91 -0.56
CA MET A 93 -6.36 -2.33 -1.96
C MET A 93 -7.66 -2.71 -2.69
N PHE A 94 -8.62 -3.32 -1.99
CA PHE A 94 -9.90 -3.74 -2.54
C PHE A 94 -10.76 -2.58 -3.03
N ASP A 95 -10.60 -1.39 -2.45
CA ASP A 95 -11.37 -0.20 -2.81
C ASP A 95 -10.83 0.47 -4.08
N ARG A 96 -9.64 0.07 -4.53
CA ARG A 96 -9.04 0.48 -5.81
C ARG A 96 -9.43 -0.45 -6.97
N MET A 97 -10.17 -1.53 -6.72
CA MET A 97 -10.60 -2.52 -7.71
C MET A 97 -11.99 -2.20 -8.27
N THR A 98 -12.30 -2.71 -9.47
CA THR A 98 -13.68 -2.73 -9.97
C THR A 98 -14.56 -3.61 -9.09
N ALA A 99 -15.89 -3.45 -9.18
CA ALA A 99 -16.82 -4.21 -8.36
C ALA A 99 -16.67 -5.74 -8.53
N ASP A 100 -16.41 -6.22 -9.75
CA ASP A 100 -16.25 -7.65 -10.04
C ASP A 100 -14.89 -8.18 -9.56
N GLN A 101 -13.81 -7.41 -9.78
CA GLN A 101 -12.48 -7.71 -9.25
C GLN A 101 -12.50 -7.79 -7.71
N ARG A 102 -13.14 -6.82 -7.05
CA ARG A 102 -13.31 -6.80 -5.60
C ARG A 102 -14.10 -8.01 -5.11
N ARG A 103 -15.21 -8.36 -5.77
CA ARG A 103 -16.02 -9.54 -5.42
C ARG A 103 -15.16 -10.81 -5.50
N GLU A 104 -14.35 -10.92 -6.54
CA GLU A 104 -13.47 -12.06 -6.76
C GLU A 104 -12.36 -12.15 -5.70
N ALA A 105 -11.67 -11.04 -5.44
CA ALA A 105 -10.61 -10.96 -4.46
C ALA A 105 -11.11 -11.28 -3.05
N VAL A 106 -12.29 -10.76 -2.66
CA VAL A 106 -12.92 -11.07 -1.37
C VAL A 106 -13.34 -12.53 -1.27
N ARG A 107 -13.84 -13.13 -2.36
CA ARG A 107 -14.20 -14.55 -2.40
C ARG A 107 -12.97 -15.43 -2.16
N ILE A 108 -11.88 -15.17 -2.87
CA ILE A 108 -10.62 -15.91 -2.74
C ILE A 108 -10.06 -15.72 -1.32
N TYR A 109 -10.00 -14.48 -0.83
CA TYR A 109 -9.49 -14.20 0.51
C TYR A 109 -10.26 -14.96 1.60
N ARG A 110 -11.60 -14.98 1.52
CA ARG A 110 -12.44 -15.72 2.49
C ARG A 110 -12.28 -17.24 2.40
N ALA A 111 -12.10 -17.78 1.20
CA ALA A 111 -11.87 -19.22 1.03
C ALA A 111 -10.58 -19.68 1.74
N ARG A 112 -9.63 -18.76 1.95
CA ARG A 112 -8.33 -19.00 2.58
C ARG A 112 -8.32 -18.83 4.10
N GLU A 113 -9.44 -18.43 4.74
CA GLU A 113 -9.47 -18.21 6.21
C GLU A 113 -9.05 -19.44 7.03
N ASN A 114 -9.21 -20.64 6.47
CA ASN A 114 -8.86 -21.91 7.11
C ASN A 114 -7.51 -22.47 6.66
N GLU A 115 -6.78 -21.78 5.77
CA GLU A 115 -5.47 -22.24 5.32
C GLU A 115 -4.39 -22.04 6.40
N PRO A 116 -3.36 -22.90 6.42
CA PRO A 116 -2.17 -22.67 7.24
C PRO A 116 -1.55 -21.31 6.97
N LYS A 117 -0.97 -20.67 7.99
CA LYS A 117 -0.35 -19.34 7.86
C LYS A 117 0.86 -19.31 6.93
N ASP A 118 1.49 -20.46 6.73
CA ASP A 118 2.63 -20.72 5.86
C ASP A 118 2.22 -21.20 4.46
N ALA A 119 0.92 -21.24 4.15
CA ALA A 119 0.44 -21.56 2.82
C ALA A 119 0.92 -20.52 1.79
N GLU A 120 1.25 -20.99 0.59
CA GLU A 120 1.64 -20.15 -0.55
C GLU A 120 0.56 -19.08 -0.82
N PRO A 121 0.96 -17.80 -1.02
CA PRO A 121 0.02 -16.73 -1.28
C PRO A 121 -0.75 -16.93 -2.58
N ALA A 122 -2.00 -16.48 -2.61
CA ALA A 122 -2.76 -16.38 -3.85
C ALA A 122 -2.36 -15.13 -4.62
N HIS A 123 -2.04 -15.27 -5.91
CA HIS A 123 -1.77 -14.16 -6.82
C HIS A 123 -2.94 -13.98 -7.78
N LEU A 124 -3.60 -12.83 -7.74
CA LEU A 124 -4.71 -12.49 -8.62
C LEU A 124 -4.25 -11.52 -9.70
N LYS A 125 -4.41 -11.91 -10.95
CA LYS A 125 -4.20 -11.04 -12.12
C LYS A 125 -5.52 -10.44 -12.52
N LEU A 126 -5.75 -9.21 -12.06
CA LEU A 126 -7.02 -8.52 -12.28
C LEU A 126 -6.92 -7.41 -13.33
N VAL A 127 -5.71 -7.06 -13.80
CA VAL A 127 -5.46 -6.02 -14.80
C VAL A 127 -5.31 -6.63 -16.19
#